data_AF-A0A934AJZ5-F1
#
_entry.id   AF-A0A934AJZ5-F1
#
_cell.length_a   1.000
_cell.length_b   1.000
_cell.length_c   1.000
_cell.angle_alpha   90.00
_cell.angle_beta   90.00
_cell.angle_gamma   90.00
#
_symmetry.space_group_name_H-M   'P 1'
#
loop_
_entity.id
_entity.type
_entity.pdbx_description
1 polymer ?
#
loop_
_entity_poly.entity_id
_entity_poly.type
_entity_poly.pdbx_seq_one_letter_code
_entity_poly.pdbx_strand_id
1 'polypeptide(L)' 'MPSVNIDLRSIPAPKDGVRAEIKFTPALIGKVAGCLVLLTMGLYYLYSGREQQSVSRMLLGAVLIIGAFVVFF' A
#
# COMPACT_ATOMS: atom_id res chain seq x y z
N MET A 1 33.63 28.16 -39.54
CA MET A 1 32.38 27.78 -38.84
C MET A 1 32.34 28.56 -37.52
N PRO A 2 31.30 29.37 -37.25
CA PRO A 2 31.21 30.10 -35.99
C PRO A 2 30.88 29.15 -34.83
N SER A 3 31.65 29.22 -33.75
CA SER A 3 31.42 28.47 -32.51
C SER A 3 30.27 29.11 -31.72
N VAL A 4 29.09 28.48 -31.76
CA VAL A 4 27.94 28.88 -30.94
C VAL A 4 28.23 28.49 -29.49
N ASN A 5 28.51 29.48 -28.65
CA ASN A 5 28.79 29.30 -27.24
C ASN A 5 27.45 29.27 -26.49
N ILE A 6 26.94 28.06 -26.20
CA ILE A 6 25.67 27.88 -25.51
C ILE A 6 25.90 28.13 -24.02
N ASP A 7 25.43 29.27 -23.52
CA ASP A 7 25.51 29.62 -22.10
C ASP A 7 24.47 28.78 -21.31
N LEU A 8 24.93 27.65 -20.78
CA LEU A 8 24.13 26.68 -20.00
C LEU A 8 23.50 27.28 -18.74
N ARG A 9 23.83 28.52 -18.36
CA ARG A 9 23.19 29.24 -17.24
C ARG A 9 21.76 29.68 -17.53
N SER A 10 21.36 29.69 -18.81
CA SER A 10 20.01 30.04 -19.24
C SER A 10 19.01 28.88 -19.20
N ILE A 11 19.48 27.65 -18.96
CA ILE A 11 18.62 26.47 -18.85
C ILE A 11 18.03 26.47 -17.43
N PRO A 12 16.72 26.75 -17.25
CA PRO A 12 16.11 26.64 -15.95
C PRO A 12 16.25 25.18 -15.48
N ALA A 13 16.89 24.98 -14.33
CA ALA A 13 16.94 23.67 -13.69
C ALA A 13 15.50 23.14 -13.57
N PRO A 14 15.26 21.84 -13.80
CA PRO A 14 13.94 21.24 -13.74
C PRO A 14 13.33 21.50 -12.35
N LYS A 15 12.49 22.54 -12.27
CA LYS A 15 11.55 22.74 -11.19
C LYS A 15 10.46 21.75 -11.50
N ASP A 16 10.54 20.59 -10.87
CA ASP A 16 9.43 19.73 -10.47
C ASP A 16 10.04 18.38 -10.12
N GLY A 17 10.95 18.41 -9.15
CA GLY A 17 11.07 17.28 -8.25
C GLY A 17 9.75 17.24 -7.49
N VAL A 18 8.78 16.49 -8.02
CA VAL A 18 7.66 15.97 -7.24
C VAL A 18 8.30 15.13 -6.14
N ARG A 19 8.75 15.81 -5.08
CA ARG A 19 8.88 15.21 -3.77
C ARG A 19 7.45 14.83 -3.46
N ALA A 20 7.12 13.58 -3.76
CA ALA A 20 6.12 12.87 -3.02
C ALA A 20 6.61 12.94 -1.58
N GLU A 21 6.25 14.02 -0.89
CA GLU A 21 6.22 14.09 0.55
C GLU A 21 5.17 13.05 0.93
N ILE A 22 5.57 11.78 0.89
CA ILE A 22 4.87 10.70 1.54
C ILE A 22 5.03 11.05 3.02
N LYS A 23 4.16 11.94 3.50
CA LYS A 23 3.97 12.17 4.92
C LYS A 23 3.40 10.86 5.43
N PHE A 24 4.32 9.97 5.77
CA PHE A 24 4.07 8.73 6.49
C PHE A 24 3.46 9.12 7.83
N THR A 25 2.17 9.40 7.78
CA THR A 25 1.39 9.78 8.93
C THR A 25 1.31 8.51 9.76
N PRO A 26 1.74 8.50 11.03
CA PRO A 26 1.77 7.28 11.84
C PRO A 26 0.41 6.58 11.90
N ALA A 27 -0.69 7.35 11.78
CA ALA A 27 -2.04 6.82 11.61
C ALA A 27 -2.21 5.95 10.35
N LEU A 28 -1.63 6.34 9.21
CA LEU A 28 -1.68 5.57 7.96
C LEU A 28 -0.86 4.26 8.08
N ILE A 29 0.32 4.34 8.68
CA ILE A 29 1.16 3.14 8.91
C ILE A 29 0.44 2.16 9.85
N GLY A 30 -0.18 2.66 10.92
CA GLY A 30 -0.97 1.82 11.84
C GLY A 30 -2.15 1.14 11.14
N LYS A 31 -2.89 1.87 10.29
CA LYS A 31 -3.97 1.30 9.48
C LYS A 31 -3.47 0.22 8.52
N VAL A 32 -2.36 0.47 7.83
CA VAL A 32 -1.76 -0.50 6.89
C VAL A 32 -1.28 -1.75 7.62
N ALA A 33 -0.55 -1.59 8.73
CA ALA A 33 -0.07 -2.71 9.53
C ALA A 33 -1.21 -3.56 10.10
N GLY A 34 -2.27 -2.91 10.63
CA GLY A 34 -3.46 -3.59 11.12
C GLY A 34 -4.20 -4.35 10.02
N CYS A 35 -4.34 -3.76 8.83
CA CYS A 35 -4.93 -4.44 7.68
C CYS A 35 -4.11 -5.63 7.23
N LEU A 36 -2.77 -5.51 7.25
CA LEU A 36 -1.88 -6.59 6.87
C LEU A 36 -2.10 -7.81 7.79
N VAL A 37 -2.16 -7.59 9.11
CA VAL A 37 -2.38 -8.66 10.10
C VAL A 37 -3.75 -9.32 9.91
N LEU A 38 -4.81 -8.51 9.74
CA LEU A 38 -6.16 -9.02 9.50
C LEU A 38 -6.28 -9.80 8.20
N LEU A 39 -5.64 -9.33 7.12
CA LEU A 39 -5.59 -10.04 5.84
C LEU A 39 -4.84 -11.35 5.95
N THR A 40 -3.66 -11.36 6.59
CA THR A 40 -2.88 -12.59 6.79
C THR A 40 -3.66 -13.62 7.59
N MET A 41 -4.31 -13.21 8.68
CA MET A 41 -5.15 -14.11 9.47
C MET A 41 -6.38 -14.57 8.70
N GLY A 42 -7.07 -13.66 7.99
CA GLY A 42 -8.23 -14.01 7.18
C GLY A 42 -7.91 -15.02 6.08
N LEU A 43 -6.80 -14.82 5.36
CA LEU A 43 -6.27 -15.77 4.37
C LEU A 43 -5.91 -17.12 5.01
N TYR A 44 -5.26 -17.11 6.17
CA TYR A 44 -4.93 -18.34 6.90
C TYR A 44 -6.18 -19.15 7.27
N TYR A 45 -7.20 -18.50 7.83
CA TYR A 45 -8.47 -19.16 8.17
C TYR A 45 -9.24 -19.64 6.95
N LEU A 46 -9.18 -18.88 5.85
CA LEU A 46 -9.81 -19.28 4.58
C LEU A 46 -9.12 -20.51 3.98
N TYR A 47 -7.79 -20.54 3.99
CA TYR A 47 -6.98 -21.67 3.51
C TYR A 47 -7.17 -22.91 4.40
N SER A 48 -7.03 -22.75 5.71
CA SER A 48 -7.25 -23.84 6.68
C SER A 48 -8.70 -24.36 6.64
N GLY A 49 -9.68 -23.46 6.46
CA GLY A 49 -11.08 -23.84 6.28
C GLY A 49 -11.33 -24.63 5.00
N ARG A 50 -10.63 -24.29 3.90
CA ARG A 50 -10.61 -25.10 2.66
C ARG A 50 -10.07 -26.49 2.90
N GLU A 51 -8.94 -26.60 3.57
CA GLU A 51 -8.27 -27.87 3.80
C GLU A 51 -9.11 -28.79 4.70
N GLN A 52 -9.77 -28.24 5.71
CA GLN A 52 -10.59 -28.98 6.68
C GLN A 52 -12.06 -29.10 6.28
N GLN A 53 -12.45 -28.62 5.09
CA GLN A 53 -13.85 -28.50 4.62
C GLN A 53 -14.78 -27.85 5.66
N SER A 54 -14.23 -26.99 6.51
CA SER A 54 -14.95 -26.35 7.59
C SER A 54 -15.48 -25.00 7.13
N VAL A 55 -16.76 -24.98 6.74
CA VAL A 55 -17.46 -23.77 6.28
C VAL A 55 -17.39 -22.65 7.33
N SER A 56 -17.46 -23.00 8.61
CA SER A 56 -17.35 -22.03 9.71
C SER A 56 -16.01 -21.30 9.73
N ARG A 57 -14.90 -22.00 9.44
CA ARG A 57 -13.56 -21.39 9.37
C ARG A 57 -13.38 -20.54 8.12
N MET A 58 -13.95 -20.96 7.00
CA MET A 58 -13.99 -20.14 5.79
C MET A 58 -14.74 -18.83 6.01
N LEU A 59 -15.92 -18.88 6.64
CA LEU A 59 -16.71 -17.71 6.99
C LEU A 59 -15.93 -16.78 7.92
N LEU A 60 -15.26 -17.33 8.93
CA LEU A 60 -14.39 -16.55 9.83
C LEU A 60 -13.27 -15.85 9.06
N GLY A 61 -12.63 -16.54 8.12
CA GLY A 61 -11.63 -15.96 7.23
C GLY A 61 -12.19 -14.84 6.35
N ALA A 62 -13.36 -15.04 5.75
CA ALA A 62 -14.02 -14.03 4.93
C ALA A 62 -14.41 -12.78 5.74
N VAL A 63 -14.93 -12.96 6.96
CA VAL A 63 -15.26 -11.85 7.88
C VAL A 63 -14.01 -11.07 8.26
N LEU A 64 -12.88 -11.73 8.53
CA LEU A 64 -11.61 -11.06 8.81
C LEU A 64 -11.11 -10.23 7.62
N ILE A 65 -11.25 -10.75 6.40
CA ILE A 65 -10.89 -10.03 5.17
C ILE A 65 -11.77 -8.79 5.01
N ILE A 66 -13.10 -8.92 5.14
CA ILE A 66 -14.04 -7.79 5.05
C ILE A 66 -13.76 -6.77 6.16
N GLY A 67 -13.50 -7.24 7.39
CA GLY A 67 -13.13 -6.39 8.52
C GLY A 67 -11.85 -5.59 8.27
N ALA A 68 -10.86 -6.17 7.58
CA ALA A 68 -9.66 -5.44 7.16
C ALA A 68 -10.00 -4.25 6.26
N PHE A 69 -10.92 -4.41 5.31
CA PHE A 69 -11.37 -3.30 4.46
C PHE A 69 -12.12 -2.22 5.26
N VAL A 70 -12.95 -2.62 6.23
CA VAL A 70 -13.66 -1.67 7.11
C VAL A 70 -12.71 -0.88 8.01
N VAL A 71 -11.63 -1.47 8.49
CA VAL A 71 -10.62 -0.78 9.31
C VAL A 71 -9.76 0.17 8.47
N PHE A 72 -9.57 -0.16 7.19
CA PHE A 72 -8.78 0.66 6.28
C PHE A 72 -9.52 1.96 5.90
N PHE A 73 -10.77 1.83 5.43
CA PHE A 73 -11.63 2.94 5.02
C PHE A 73 -12.04 3.81 6.22
#